data_AF-A0A1G9ANT4-F1
#
_entry.id   AF-A0A1G9ANT4-F1
#
_cell.length_a   1.000
_cell.length_b   1.000
_cell.length_c   1.000
_cell.angle_alpha   90.00
_cell.angle_beta   90.00
_cell.angle_gamma   90.00
#
_symmetry.space_group_name_H-M   'P 1'
#
loop_
_entity.id
_entity.type
_entity.pdbx_description
1 polymer ?
#
loop_
_entity_poly.entity_id
_entity_poly.type
_entity_poly.pdbx_seq_one_letter_code
_entity_poly.pdbx_strand_id
1 'polypeptide(L)'
;MPYTNYTKEAVQAVQRAQKWVELAQSNPAGYSESQNHLVFAQEQVANAQQAIANASEEEKKELRQAADLLRLLKQTQQSISNS
;
A
#
# COMPACT_ATOMS: atom_id res chain seq x y z
N MET A 1 -7.58 18.69 -9.29
CA MET A 1 -6.13 18.70 -9.58
C MET A 1 -5.73 17.27 -9.90
N PRO A 2 -5.01 16.98 -11.00
CA PRO A 2 -4.51 15.63 -11.24
C PRO A 2 -3.38 15.33 -10.24
N TYR A 3 -3.35 14.10 -9.73
CA TYR A 3 -2.25 13.61 -8.90
C TYR A 3 -0.91 13.75 -9.60
N THR A 4 0.12 14.09 -8.83
CA THR A 4 1.49 13.71 -9.13
C THR A 4 1.55 12.22 -9.40
N ASN A 5 2.30 11.81 -10.43
CA ASN A 5 2.33 10.42 -10.87
C ASN A 5 2.69 9.46 -9.70
N TYR A 6 3.59 9.90 -8.81
CA TYR A 6 4.02 9.15 -7.64
C TYR A 6 2.89 8.86 -6.63
N THR A 7 2.07 9.85 -6.27
CA THR A 7 0.96 9.63 -5.32
C THR A 7 -0.05 8.64 -5.88
N LYS A 8 -0.37 8.76 -7.19
CA LYS A 8 -1.28 7.82 -7.86
C LYS A 8 -0.72 6.40 -7.88
N GLU A 9 0.56 6.23 -8.22
CA GLU A 9 1.23 4.93 -8.24
C GLU A 9 1.25 4.29 -6.84
N ALA A 10 1.54 5.07 -5.79
CA ALA A 10 1.50 4.61 -4.41
C ALA A 10 0.10 4.14 -3.99
N VAL A 11 -0.93 4.95 -4.23
CA VAL A 11 -2.33 4.59 -3.90
C VAL A 11 -2.74 3.30 -4.62
N GLN A 12 -2.45 3.19 -5.91
CA GLN A 12 -2.77 1.99 -6.69
C GLN A 12 -2.00 0.76 -6.22
N ALA A 13 -0.74 0.91 -5.82
CA ALA A 13 0.06 -0.18 -5.28
C ALA A 13 -0.52 -0.70 -3.95
N VAL A 14 -0.93 0.21 -3.05
CA VAL A 14 -1.57 -0.15 -1.78
C VAL A 14 -2.92 -0.83 -2.01
N GLN A 15 -3.74 -0.34 -2.95
CA GLN A 15 -5.00 -0.99 -3.32
C GLN A 15 -4.82 -2.40 -3.89
N ARG A 16 -3.75 -2.63 -4.67
CA ARG A 16 -3.41 -3.99 -5.14
C ARG A 16 -2.99 -4.88 -3.98
N ALA A 17 -2.13 -4.38 -3.08
CA ALA A 17 -1.72 -5.11 -1.89
C ALA A 17 -2.93 -5.50 -1.02
N GLN A 18 -3.90 -4.61 -0.86
CA GLN A 18 -5.14 -4.88 -0.13
C GLN A 18 -5.86 -6.12 -0.67
N LYS A 19 -6.11 -6.19 -1.99
CA LYS A 19 -6.82 -7.31 -2.62
C LYS A 19 -6.11 -8.65 -2.38
N TRP A 20 -4.79 -8.66 -2.42
CA TRP A 20 -4.02 -9.87 -2.17
C TRP A 20 -4.00 -10.27 -0.69
N VAL A 21 -3.92 -9.30 0.23
CA VAL A 21 -4.04 -9.58 1.67
C VAL A 21 -5.43 -10.12 2.02
N GLU A 22 -6.49 -9.59 1.41
CA GLU A 22 -7.85 -10.12 1.55
C GLU A 22 -7.94 -11.56 1.02
N LEU A 23 -7.34 -11.85 -0.14
CA LEU A 23 -7.29 -13.20 -0.69
C LEU A 23 -6.49 -14.16 0.22
N ALA A 24 -5.36 -13.70 0.76
CA ALA A 24 -4.48 -14.50 1.62
C ALA A 24 -5.16 -14.98 2.91
N GLN A 25 -6.19 -14.28 3.39
CA GLN A 25 -6.96 -14.70 4.58
C GLN A 25 -7.77 -15.98 4.34
N SER A 26 -8.09 -16.30 3.08
CA SER A 26 -8.90 -17.48 2.72
C SER A 26 -8.18 -18.47 1.83
N ASN A 27 -7.05 -18.08 1.22
CA ASN A 27 -6.28 -18.91 0.32
C ASN A 27 -4.78 -18.83 0.66
N PRO A 28 -4.17 -19.91 1.15
CA PRO A 28 -2.73 -19.96 1.47
C PRO A 28 -1.82 -19.60 0.29
N ALA A 29 -2.23 -19.89 -0.96
CA ALA A 29 -1.46 -19.49 -2.14
C ALA A 29 -1.40 -17.97 -2.33
N GLY A 30 -2.39 -17.23 -1.80
CA GLY A 30 -2.41 -15.77 -1.80
C GLY A 30 -1.42 -15.14 -0.83
N TYR A 31 -0.89 -15.90 0.15
CA TYR A 31 -0.01 -15.38 1.20
C TYR A 31 1.36 -14.93 0.68
N SER A 32 1.97 -15.66 -0.25
CA SER A 32 3.26 -15.27 -0.84
C SER A 32 3.09 -14.08 -1.78
N GLU A 33 2.03 -14.07 -2.59
CA GLU A 33 1.73 -12.96 -3.50
C GLU A 33 1.40 -11.66 -2.75
N SER A 34 0.66 -11.76 -1.64
CA SER A 34 0.36 -10.58 -0.82
C SER A 34 1.63 -9.97 -0.23
N GLN A 35 2.64 -10.76 0.16
CA GLN A 35 3.93 -10.23 0.60
C GLN A 35 4.64 -9.44 -0.51
N ASN A 36 4.69 -9.98 -1.73
CA ASN A 36 5.30 -9.29 -2.87
C ASN A 36 4.63 -7.94 -3.12
N HIS A 37 3.30 -7.90 -3.08
CA HIS A 37 2.55 -6.67 -3.27
C HIS A 37 2.67 -5.68 -2.11
N LEU A 38 2.83 -6.15 -0.87
CA LEU A 38 3.10 -5.28 0.29
C LEU A 38 4.48 -4.63 0.23
N VAL A 39 5.50 -5.36 -0.25
CA VAL A 39 6.85 -4.80 -0.48
C VAL A 39 6.80 -3.75 -1.58
N PHE A 40 6.20 -4.08 -2.73
CA PHE A 40 6.05 -3.14 -3.83
C PHE A 40 5.28 -1.87 -3.40
N ALA A 41 4.18 -2.02 -2.66
CA ALA A 41 3.43 -0.88 -2.14
C ALA A 41 4.24 -0.02 -1.17
N GLN A 42 5.11 -0.61 -0.35
CA GLN A 42 6.03 0.12 0.52
C GLN A 42 7.01 0.97 -0.26
N GLU A 43 7.61 0.42 -1.31
CA GLU A 43 8.54 1.15 -2.18
C GLU A 43 7.85 2.34 -2.84
N GLN A 44 6.64 2.15 -3.38
CA GLN A 44 5.91 3.25 -4.03
C GLN A 44 5.49 4.34 -3.03
N VAL A 45 5.05 3.97 -1.84
CA VAL A 45 4.75 4.95 -0.78
C VAL A 45 6.00 5.72 -0.38
N ALA A 46 7.16 5.06 -0.22
CA ALA A 46 8.41 5.73 0.12
C ALA A 46 8.86 6.70 -0.99
N ASN A 47 8.77 6.29 -2.25
CA ASN A 47 9.09 7.13 -3.41
C ASN A 47 8.17 8.36 -3.46
N ALA A 48 6.87 8.17 -3.27
CA ALA A 48 5.91 9.27 -3.23
C ALA A 48 6.20 10.22 -2.07
N GLN A 49 6.55 9.72 -0.89
CA GLN A 49 6.89 10.55 0.27
C GLN A 49 8.11 11.44 0.02
N GLN A 50 9.08 10.97 -0.76
CA GLN A 50 10.24 11.77 -1.16
C GLN A 50 9.87 12.84 -2.21
N ALA A 51 8.92 12.54 -3.11
CA ALA A 51 8.54 13.41 -4.21
C ALA A 51 7.47 14.46 -3.86
N ILE A 52 6.78 14.33 -2.72
CA ILE A 52 5.54 15.08 -2.41
C ILE A 52 5.75 16.51 -1.87
N ALA A 53 6.98 17.01 -1.81
CA ALA A 53 7.29 18.32 -1.21
C ALA A 53 6.43 19.48 -1.78
N ASN A 54 6.19 19.48 -3.09
CA ASN A 54 5.42 20.50 -3.81
C ASN A 54 4.00 20.08 -4.19
N ALA A 55 3.53 18.92 -3.72
CA ALA A 55 2.17 18.46 -4.03
C ALA A 55 1.13 19.23 -3.22
N SER A 56 -0.12 19.17 -3.67
CA SER A 56 -1.25 19.76 -2.96
C SER A 56 -1.51 19.06 -1.62
N GLU A 57 -2.19 19.75 -0.70
CA GLU A 57 -2.56 19.18 0.60
C GLU A 57 -3.48 17.96 0.48
N GLU A 58 -4.33 17.91 -0.56
CA GLU A 58 -5.17 16.75 -0.84
C GLU A 58 -4.31 15.53 -1.20
N GLU A 59 -3.30 15.69 -2.06
CA GLU A 59 -2.39 14.60 -2.40
C GLU A 59 -1.58 14.13 -1.19
N LYS A 60 -1.13 15.06 -0.34
CA LYS A 60 -0.45 14.71 0.91
C LYS A 60 -1.36 13.95 1.85
N LYS A 61 -2.63 14.33 1.93
CA LYS A 61 -3.63 13.61 2.72
C LYS A 61 -3.86 12.20 2.19
N GLU A 62 -3.99 12.03 0.88
CA GLU A 62 -4.16 10.71 0.27
C GLU A 62 -2.94 9.82 0.44
N LEU A 63 -1.73 10.35 0.26
CA LEU A 63 -0.52 9.58 0.51
C LEU A 63 -0.42 9.13 1.97
N ARG A 64 -0.83 9.99 2.93
CA ARG A 64 -0.93 9.61 4.35
C ARG A 64 -1.93 8.47 4.55
N GLN A 65 -3.12 8.56 3.96
CA GLN A 65 -4.13 7.50 4.02
C GLN A 65 -3.62 6.18 3.41
N ALA A 66 -2.92 6.24 2.28
CA ALA A 66 -2.32 5.06 1.65
C ALA A 66 -1.23 4.43 2.54
N ALA A 67 -0.39 5.24 3.20
CA ALA A 67 0.62 4.77 4.14
C ALA A 67 0.00 4.11 5.38
N ASP A 68 -1.07 4.68 5.92
CA ASP A 68 -1.81 4.12 7.05
C ASP A 68 -2.47 2.79 6.70
N LEU A 69 -3.11 2.71 5.53
CA LEU A 69 -3.68 1.47 5.02
C LEU A 69 -2.59 0.40 4.83
N LEU A 70 -1.45 0.75 4.23
CA LEU A 70 -0.33 -0.17 4.09
C LEU A 70 0.15 -0.73 5.44
N ARG A 71 0.23 0.11 6.48
CA ARG A 71 0.57 -0.33 7.83
C ARG A 71 -0.43 -1.35 8.36
N LEU A 72 -1.74 -1.09 8.21
CA LEU A 72 -2.79 -2.02 8.62
C LEU A 72 -2.70 -3.35 7.86
N LEU A 73 -2.50 -3.32 6.54
CA LEU A 73 -2.39 -4.52 5.72
C LEU A 73 -1.19 -5.40 6.13
N LYS A 74 -0.06 -4.80 6.46
CA LYS A 74 1.10 -5.53 6.98
C LYS A 74 0.82 -6.18 8.33
N GLN A 75 0.10 -5.49 9.22
CA GLN A 75 -0.33 -6.07 10.50
C GLN A 75 -1.27 -7.25 10.27
N THR A 76 -2.24 -7.13 9.37
CA THR A 76 -3.14 -8.23 8.99
C THR A 76 -2.36 -9.43 8.43
N GLN A 77 -1.42 -9.19 7.52
CA GLN A 77 -0.57 -10.25 6.94
C GLN A 77 0.24 -11.00 8.02
N GLN A 78 0.80 -10.28 9.00
CA GLN A 78 1.52 -10.88 10.12
C GLN A 78 0.60 -11.74 11.00
N SER A 79 -0.64 -11.29 11.23
CA SER A 79 -1.63 -12.08 11.97
C SER A 79 -1.98 -13.38 11.25
N ILE A 80 -2.10 -13.38 9.91
CA ILE A 80 -2.33 -14.61 9.13
C ILE A 80 -1.18 -15.60 9.32
N SER A 81 0.07 -15.12 9.39
CA SER A 81 1.24 -15.97 9.61
C SER A 81 1.29 -16.65 10.98
N ASN A 82 0.65 -16.03 11.98
CA ASN A 82 0.69 -16.45 13.37
C ASN A 82 -0.58 -17.20 13.80
N SER A 83 -1.51 -17.43 12.87
CA SER A 83 -2.78 -18.15 13.07
C SER A 83 -2.61 -19.64 12.77
#